data_AF-A0A9W8RYU6-F1
#
_entry.id   AF-A0A9W8RYU6-F1
#
_cell.length_a   1.000
_cell.length_b   1.000
_cell.length_c   1.000
_cell.angle_alpha   90.00
_cell.angle_beta   90.00
_cell.angle_gamma   90.00
#
_symmetry.space_group_name_H-M   'P 1'
#
loop_
_entity.id
_entity.type
_entity.pdbx_description
1 polymer ?
#
loop_
_entity_poly.entity_id
_entity_poly.type
_entity_poly.pdbx_seq_one_letter_code
_entity_poly.pdbx_strand_id
1 'polypeptide(L)'
;MAKPMSYILFLSTLCYITHAQTVSDCPLWGPVYPVPAHAHESRIVAKAIRKLEDNLNNALDRGILGSSNASFHLEVFSADHVLFNYSYAAIEIKDSLTTGVLNRDTVFRIGSVSKFVAVYTFLAAAGFGYINDPVTNWVPELASSSVVGDNNVDHVQWHDITIGALAGHQAGLFKDCIYVQTQSSSKILKSSAR
;
A
#
# COMPACT_ATOMS: atom_id res chain seq x y z
N MET A 1 -82.49 -11.47 0.65
CA MET A 1 -81.78 -10.96 1.83
C MET A 1 -80.38 -11.53 1.83
N ALA A 2 -79.39 -10.75 1.41
CA ALA A 2 -77.97 -11.08 1.49
C ALA A 2 -77.25 -9.82 1.98
N LYS A 3 -76.50 -9.92 3.08
CA LYS A 3 -75.57 -8.88 3.54
C LYS A 3 -74.17 -9.49 3.59
N PRO A 4 -73.18 -8.91 2.89
CA PRO A 4 -71.80 -9.34 3.00
C PRO A 4 -71.21 -8.72 4.26
N MET A 5 -70.82 -9.55 5.22
CA MET A 5 -70.27 -9.10 6.50
C MET A 5 -68.76 -9.35 6.53
N SER A 6 -68.03 -8.24 6.36
CA SER A 6 -66.83 -7.88 7.13
C SER A 6 -65.64 -8.86 7.12
N TYR A 7 -64.86 -8.84 6.03
CA TYR A 7 -63.50 -9.40 5.98
C TYR A 7 -62.40 -8.32 5.97
N ILE A 8 -62.73 -7.07 6.28
CA ILE A 8 -61.79 -5.93 6.21
C ILE A 8 -61.08 -5.70 7.57
N LEU A 9 -61.60 -6.25 8.67
CA LEU A 9 -61.10 -5.96 10.01
C LEU A 9 -59.93 -6.85 10.49
N PHE A 10 -59.53 -7.87 9.72
CA PHE A 10 -58.43 -8.76 10.13
C PHE A 10 -57.05 -8.35 9.56
N LEU A 11 -56.98 -7.47 8.56
CA LEU A 11 -55.70 -7.00 8.01
C LEU A 11 -55.13 -5.76 8.72
N SER A 12 -55.92 -5.01 9.50
CA SER A 12 -55.44 -3.79 10.19
C SER A 12 -54.74 -4.07 11.52
N THR A 13 -54.90 -5.27 12.09
CA THR A 13 -54.30 -5.64 13.38
C THR A 13 -52.86 -6.15 13.29
N LEU A 14 -52.35 -6.44 12.09
CA LEU A 14 -50.95 -6.87 11.92
C LEU A 14 -49.93 -5.71 11.90
N CYS A 15 -50.38 -4.45 11.92
CA CYS A 15 -49.50 -3.28 11.81
C CYS A 15 -49.06 -2.69 13.17
N TYR A 16 -49.54 -3.22 14.30
CA TYR A 16 -49.33 -2.62 15.63
C TYR A 16 -48.16 -3.18 16.44
N ILE A 17 -47.36 -4.10 15.87
CA ILE A 17 -46.23 -4.69 16.58
C ILE A 17 -44.92 -4.52 15.79
N THR A 18 -44.66 -3.31 15.30
CA THR A 18 -43.30 -2.89 14.97
C THR A 18 -42.74 -2.16 16.18
N HIS A 19 -42.19 -2.90 17.13
CA HIS A 19 -41.27 -2.33 18.10
C HIS A 19 -40.05 -1.87 17.31
N ALA A 20 -39.97 -0.58 16.99
CA ALA A 20 -38.71 0.04 16.61
C ALA A 20 -37.77 -0.17 17.80
N GLN A 21 -36.83 -1.10 17.66
CA GLN A 21 -35.72 -1.18 18.58
C GLN A 21 -34.91 0.10 18.35
N THR A 22 -35.01 1.04 19.28
CA THR A 22 -33.99 2.07 19.44
C THR A 22 -32.72 1.32 19.80
N VAL A 23 -31.92 0.98 18.79
CA VAL A 23 -30.53 0.58 19.01
C VAL A 23 -29.92 1.77 19.72
N SER A 24 -29.69 1.66 21.03
CA SER A 24 -28.79 2.56 21.72
C SER A 24 -27.50 2.47 20.93
N ASP A 25 -27.14 3.53 20.20
CA ASP A 25 -25.88 3.62 19.46
C ASP A 25 -24.76 3.26 20.43
N CYS A 26 -24.35 2.00 20.42
CA CYS A 26 -23.14 1.58 21.08
C CYS A 26 -22.06 2.35 20.33
N PRO A 27 -21.36 3.31 20.96
CA PRO A 27 -20.29 4.00 20.26
C PRO A 27 -19.34 2.94 19.73
N LEU A 28 -18.94 3.09 18.46
CA LEU A 28 -17.89 2.26 17.85
C LEU A 28 -16.81 2.06 18.90
N TRP A 29 -16.54 0.80 19.24
CA TRP A 29 -15.63 0.46 20.32
C TRP A 29 -14.31 1.16 20.03
N GLY A 30 -14.01 2.20 20.82
CA GLY A 30 -12.78 2.93 20.72
C GLY A 30 -11.59 2.01 21.00
N PRO A 31 -10.35 2.49 20.79
CA PRO A 31 -9.17 1.73 21.16
C PRO A 31 -9.31 1.26 22.62
N VAL A 32 -9.28 -0.07 22.81
CA VAL A 32 -9.47 -0.73 24.12
C VAL A 32 -8.36 -0.36 25.11
N TYR A 33 -7.23 0.12 24.59
CA TYR A 33 -6.08 0.56 25.37
C TYR A 33 -5.82 2.07 25.17
N PRO A 34 -5.38 2.77 26.23
CA PRO A 34 -4.93 4.13 26.08
C PRO A 34 -3.73 4.17 25.13
N VAL A 35 -3.55 5.31 24.46
CA VAL A 35 -2.38 5.54 23.60
C VAL A 35 -1.12 5.29 24.43
N PRO A 36 -0.22 4.38 24.00
CA PRO A 36 1.03 4.17 24.70
C PRO A 36 1.83 5.47 24.78
N ALA A 37 2.10 5.94 25.99
CA ALA A 37 2.88 7.13 26.26
C ALA A 37 4.21 6.75 26.95
N HIS A 38 5.20 7.65 26.90
CA HIS A 38 6.47 7.51 27.63
C HIS A 38 7.24 6.21 27.32
N ALA A 39 7.21 5.76 26.07
CA ALA A 39 7.89 4.53 25.65
C ALA A 39 9.41 4.56 25.97
N HIS A 40 10.02 5.73 25.96
CA HIS A 40 11.43 5.95 26.30
C HIS A 40 11.75 5.72 27.79
N GLU A 41 10.77 5.84 28.70
CA GLU A 41 10.93 5.60 30.14
C GLU A 41 10.72 4.12 30.49
N SER A 42 10.19 3.32 29.56
CA SER A 42 9.87 1.92 29.80
C SER A 42 11.13 1.07 29.90
N ARG A 43 11.32 0.46 31.08
CA ARG A 43 12.39 -0.52 31.33
C ARG A 43 12.34 -1.71 30.37
N ILE A 44 11.14 -2.12 29.95
CA ILE A 44 10.94 -3.23 29.02
C ILE A 44 11.44 -2.84 27.63
N VAL A 45 11.07 -1.64 27.15
CA VAL A 45 11.52 -1.09 25.87
C VAL A 45 13.03 -0.91 25.87
N ALA A 46 13.60 -0.30 26.92
CA ALA A 46 15.04 -0.12 27.05
C ALA A 46 15.83 -1.43 27.09
N LYS A 47 15.27 -2.50 27.69
CA LYS A 47 15.87 -3.84 27.66
C LYS A 47 15.81 -4.45 26.26
N ALA A 48 14.70 -4.27 25.54
CA ALA A 48 14.53 -4.77 24.18
C ALA A 48 15.48 -4.07 23.20
N ILE A 49 15.66 -2.75 23.32
CA ILE A 49 16.56 -1.96 22.48
C ILE A 49 18.02 -2.40 22.67
N ARG A 50 18.49 -2.56 23.92
CA ARG A 50 19.83 -3.09 24.18
C ARG A 50 20.03 -4.48 23.55
N LYS A 51 19.05 -5.36 23.70
CA LYS A 51 19.09 -6.69 23.08
C LYS A 51 19.12 -6.62 21.54
N LEU A 52 18.40 -5.67 20.94
CA LEU A 52 18.44 -5.43 19.50
C LEU A 52 19.84 -4.97 19.06
N GLU A 53 20.44 -4.02 19.76
CA GLU A 53 21.79 -3.53 19.48
C GLU A 53 22.83 -4.64 19.60
N ASP A 54 22.80 -5.42 20.69
CA ASP A 54 23.68 -6.58 20.90
C ASP A 54 23.56 -7.59 19.74
N ASN A 55 22.33 -7.86 19.28
CA ASN A 55 22.08 -8.78 18.17
C ASN A 55 22.60 -8.24 16.84
N LEU A 56 22.44 -6.93 16.57
CA LEU A 56 22.95 -6.30 15.36
C LEU A 56 24.48 -6.36 15.31
N ASN A 57 25.13 -5.99 16.41
CA ASN A 57 26.59 -6.06 16.53
C ASN A 57 27.08 -7.51 16.35
N ASN A 58 26.47 -8.47 17.05
CA ASN A 58 26.83 -9.88 16.91
C ASN A 58 26.65 -10.40 15.48
N ALA A 59 25.59 -9.97 14.78
CA ALA A 59 25.33 -10.36 13.41
C ALA A 59 26.35 -9.77 12.43
N LEU A 60 26.81 -8.53 12.66
CA LEU A 60 27.90 -7.92 11.90
C LEU A 60 29.23 -8.62 12.15
N ASP A 61 29.59 -8.86 13.42
CA ASP A 61 30.85 -9.52 13.82
C ASP A 61 30.96 -10.94 13.22
N ARG A 62 29.83 -11.64 13.12
CA ARG A 62 29.75 -12.99 12.52
C ARG A 62 29.62 -12.98 11.00
N GLY A 63 29.56 -11.80 10.37
CA GLY A 63 29.37 -11.66 8.91
C GLY A 63 28.01 -12.16 8.41
N ILE A 64 27.01 -12.27 9.29
CA ILE A 64 25.62 -12.60 8.92
C ILE A 64 24.96 -11.37 8.27
N LEU A 65 25.24 -10.20 8.83
CA LEU A 65 24.89 -8.89 8.27
C LEU A 65 26.15 -8.17 7.81
N GLY A 66 25.97 -7.17 6.94
CA GLY A 66 27.05 -6.27 6.54
C GLY A 66 28.01 -6.86 5.51
N SER A 67 27.49 -7.29 4.35
CA SER A 67 28.36 -7.57 3.21
C SER A 67 29.23 -6.37 2.87
N SER A 68 30.36 -6.59 2.19
CA SER A 68 31.35 -5.55 1.91
C SER A 68 30.80 -4.33 1.15
N ASN A 69 29.64 -4.50 0.51
CA ASN A 69 28.92 -3.52 -0.29
C ASN A 69 27.50 -3.19 0.21
N ALA A 70 27.10 -3.56 1.42
CA ALA A 70 25.75 -3.27 1.93
C ALA A 70 25.78 -2.44 3.21
N SER A 71 25.33 -1.21 3.09
CA SER A 71 25.19 -0.27 4.20
C SER A 71 23.71 -0.11 4.59
N PHE A 72 23.42 0.15 5.86
CA PHE A 72 22.06 0.37 6.31
C PHE A 72 21.98 1.34 7.49
N HIS A 73 20.81 1.96 7.62
CA HIS A 73 20.42 2.78 8.75
C HIS A 73 19.12 2.21 9.33
N LEU A 74 19.05 2.10 10.65
CA LEU A 74 17.86 1.64 11.37
C LEU A 74 17.53 2.63 12.48
N GLU A 75 16.32 3.20 12.41
CA GLU A 75 15.77 4.06 13.44
C GLU A 75 14.48 3.43 13.97
N VAL A 76 14.34 3.35 15.30
CA VAL A 76 13.08 2.97 15.96
C VAL A 76 12.62 4.17 16.76
N PHE A 77 11.38 4.57 16.57
CA PHE A 77 10.81 5.75 17.19
C PHE A 77 9.40 5.48 17.73
N SER A 78 8.99 6.35 18.64
CA SER A 78 7.63 6.50 19.15
C SER A 78 7.03 7.79 18.61
N ALA A 79 5.78 8.08 18.95
CA ALA A 79 5.11 9.29 18.47
C ALA A 79 5.85 10.60 18.82
N ASP A 80 6.67 10.59 19.87
CA ASP A 80 7.34 11.77 20.41
C ASP A 80 8.87 11.65 20.52
N HIS A 81 9.45 10.44 20.55
CA HIS A 81 10.90 10.24 20.73
C HIS A 81 11.48 9.18 19.78
N VAL A 82 12.69 9.44 19.28
CA VAL A 82 13.57 8.39 18.73
C VAL A 82 14.09 7.55 19.90
N LEU A 83 13.84 6.25 19.82
CA LEU A 83 14.19 5.29 20.87
C LEU A 83 15.51 4.56 20.56
N PHE A 84 15.82 4.38 19.28
CA PHE A 84 17.01 3.69 18.82
C PHE A 84 17.46 4.26 17.48
N ASN A 85 18.78 4.41 17.31
CA ASN A 85 19.40 4.88 16.09
C ASN A 85 20.69 4.08 15.88
N TYR A 86 20.79 3.41 14.74
CA TYR A 86 21.90 2.54 14.41
C TYR A 86 22.28 2.68 12.94
N SER A 87 23.57 2.87 12.68
CA SER A 87 24.09 3.08 11.33
C SER A 87 25.28 2.17 11.08
N TYR A 88 25.25 1.45 9.97
CA TYR A 88 26.36 0.63 9.49
C TYR A 88 26.72 1.05 8.06
N ALA A 89 27.96 1.47 7.88
CA ALA A 89 28.53 1.78 6.57
C ALA A 89 29.54 0.69 6.18
N ALA A 90 29.27 0.00 5.08
CA ALA A 90 30.18 -0.97 4.52
C ALA A 90 31.41 -0.27 3.91
N ILE A 91 32.56 -0.95 3.98
CA ILE A 91 33.86 -0.38 3.58
C ILE A 91 33.83 0.09 2.12
N GLU A 92 33.25 -0.69 1.21
CA GLU A 92 33.23 -0.35 -0.22
C GLU A 92 32.32 0.85 -0.57
N ILE A 93 31.36 1.19 0.30
CA ILE A 93 30.43 2.29 0.09
C ILE A 93 30.91 3.58 0.79
N LYS A 94 31.83 3.47 1.75
CA LYS A 94 32.26 4.59 2.58
C LYS A 94 32.72 5.81 1.78
N ASP A 95 33.45 5.59 0.69
CA ASP A 95 33.96 6.65 -0.18
C ASP A 95 32.89 7.25 -1.12
N SER A 96 31.75 6.58 -1.28
CA SER A 96 30.61 7.10 -2.04
C SER A 96 29.70 8.02 -1.21
N LEU A 97 29.85 8.03 0.12
CA LEU A 97 29.08 8.89 1.00
C LEU A 97 29.58 10.34 0.90
N THR A 98 28.71 11.25 0.46
CA THR A 98 29.08 12.67 0.27
C THR A 98 29.60 13.34 1.54
N THR A 99 29.10 12.94 2.71
CA THR A 99 29.51 13.45 4.03
C THR A 99 30.57 12.56 4.70
N GLY A 100 30.93 11.42 4.10
CA GLY A 100 31.78 10.39 4.70
C GLY A 100 31.15 9.63 5.88
N VAL A 101 29.91 9.97 6.28
CA VAL A 101 29.21 9.38 7.42
C VAL A 101 27.79 9.00 7.01
N LEU A 102 27.45 7.74 7.20
CA LEU A 102 26.08 7.26 7.04
C LEU A 102 25.30 7.56 8.31
N ASN A 103 24.18 8.27 8.16
CA ASN A 103 23.31 8.69 9.26
C ASN A 103 21.86 8.81 8.78
N ARG A 104 20.98 9.31 9.65
CA ARG A 104 19.54 9.49 9.37
C ARG A 104 19.22 10.42 8.21
N ASP A 105 20.13 11.34 7.87
CA ASP A 105 19.94 12.31 6.80
C ASP A 105 20.49 11.80 5.46
N THR A 106 21.01 10.56 5.43
CA THR A 106 21.47 9.91 4.20
C THR A 106 20.29 9.54 3.31
N VAL A 107 20.37 9.89 2.02
CA VAL A 107 19.29 9.64 1.05
C VAL A 107 19.41 8.24 0.46
N PHE A 108 18.35 7.44 0.59
CA PHE A 108 18.26 6.09 0.02
C PHE A 108 17.21 6.02 -1.09
N ARG A 109 17.46 5.18 -2.10
CA ARG A 109 16.42 4.75 -3.04
C ARG A 109 15.46 3.80 -2.33
N ILE A 110 14.21 4.22 -2.13
CA ILE A 110 13.22 3.45 -1.36
C ILE A 110 12.44 2.39 -2.17
N GLY A 111 12.64 2.34 -3.50
CA GLY A 111 12.04 1.33 -4.37
C GLY A 111 10.52 1.25 -4.23
N SER A 112 9.97 0.05 -4.04
CA SER A 112 8.52 -0.18 -3.93
C SER A 112 7.83 0.56 -2.78
N VAL A 113 8.56 1.03 -1.76
CA VAL A 113 7.98 1.87 -0.70
C VAL A 113 7.43 3.17 -1.26
N SER A 114 7.91 3.64 -2.43
CA SER A 114 7.35 4.82 -3.10
C SER A 114 5.86 4.69 -3.45
N LYS A 115 5.34 3.46 -3.61
CA LYS A 115 3.90 3.22 -3.84
C LYS A 115 3.04 3.70 -2.67
N PHE A 116 3.54 3.53 -1.44
CA PHE A 116 2.85 4.03 -0.26
C PHE A 116 2.70 5.56 -0.31
N VAL A 117 3.77 6.26 -0.69
CA VAL A 117 3.75 7.72 -0.85
C VAL A 117 2.73 8.14 -1.91
N ALA A 118 2.68 7.44 -3.04
CA ALA A 118 1.71 7.72 -4.10
C ALA A 118 0.25 7.57 -3.62
N VAL A 119 -0.09 6.46 -2.97
CA VAL A 119 -1.46 6.22 -2.47
C VAL A 119 -1.81 7.19 -1.35
N TYR A 120 -0.89 7.44 -0.41
CA TYR A 120 -1.12 8.39 0.67
C TYR A 120 -1.34 9.82 0.14
N THR A 121 -0.57 10.24 -0.87
CA THR A 121 -0.73 11.57 -1.49
C THR A 121 -2.09 11.71 -2.16
N PHE A 122 -2.54 10.68 -2.87
CA PHE A 122 -3.88 10.63 -3.44
C PHE A 122 -4.97 10.75 -2.37
N LEU A 123 -4.89 9.95 -1.30
CA LEU A 123 -5.87 9.99 -0.20
C LEU A 123 -5.85 11.32 0.56
N ALA A 124 -4.67 11.93 0.73
CA ALA A 124 -4.56 13.24 1.36
C ALA A 124 -5.19 14.36 0.53
N ALA A 125 -5.11 14.27 -0.80
CA ALA A 125 -5.65 15.28 -1.71
C ALA A 125 -7.15 15.09 -2.02
N ALA A 126 -7.59 13.85 -2.20
CA ALA A 126 -8.93 13.53 -2.70
C ALA A 126 -9.79 12.70 -1.74
N GLY A 127 -9.23 12.21 -0.64
CA GLY A 127 -9.90 11.28 0.26
C GLY A 127 -10.30 9.99 -0.46
N PHE A 128 -11.42 9.41 -0.06
CA PHE A 128 -11.96 8.19 -0.66
C PHE A 128 -12.95 8.45 -1.81
N GLY A 129 -13.18 9.72 -2.20
CA GLY A 129 -14.25 10.08 -3.13
C GLY A 129 -14.15 9.39 -4.49
N TYR A 130 -12.93 9.23 -5.02
CA TYR A 130 -12.68 8.66 -6.35
C TYR A 130 -12.11 7.24 -6.31
N ILE A 131 -12.07 6.60 -5.14
CA ILE A 131 -11.45 5.26 -5.01
C ILE A 131 -12.17 4.21 -5.87
N ASN A 132 -13.46 4.41 -6.13
CA ASN A 132 -14.30 3.51 -6.92
C ASN A 132 -14.43 3.95 -8.38
N ASP A 133 -13.82 5.06 -8.77
CA ASP A 133 -13.88 5.52 -10.15
C ASP A 133 -13.07 4.58 -11.04
N PRO A 134 -13.59 4.20 -12.22
CA PRO A 134 -12.79 3.63 -13.30
C PRO A 134 -11.58 4.50 -13.62
N VAL A 135 -10.41 3.87 -13.82
CA VAL A 135 -9.17 4.59 -14.16
C VAL A 135 -9.29 5.34 -15.48
N THR A 136 -10.14 4.87 -16.40
CA THR A 136 -10.40 5.51 -17.70
C THR A 136 -11.04 6.89 -17.57
N ASN A 137 -11.67 7.23 -16.44
CA ASN A 137 -12.18 8.59 -16.19
C ASN A 137 -11.04 9.61 -16.03
N TRP A 138 -9.85 9.15 -15.63
CA TRP A 138 -8.69 9.98 -15.29
C TRP A 138 -7.55 9.83 -16.30
N VAL A 139 -7.46 8.67 -16.95
CA VAL A 139 -6.49 8.35 -18.02
C VAL A 139 -7.28 7.76 -19.20
N PRO A 140 -7.96 8.61 -20.00
CA PRO A 140 -8.85 8.15 -21.06
C PRO A 140 -8.14 7.36 -22.17
N GLU A 141 -6.83 7.53 -22.31
CA GLU A 141 -6.01 6.80 -23.29
C GLU A 141 -6.03 5.29 -23.02
N LEU A 142 -6.24 4.85 -21.78
CA LEU A 142 -6.33 3.42 -21.43
C LEU A 142 -7.55 2.75 -22.08
N ALA A 143 -8.65 3.48 -22.27
CA ALA A 143 -9.84 2.96 -22.93
C ALA A 143 -9.58 2.57 -24.40
N SER A 144 -8.60 3.20 -25.04
CA SER A 144 -8.20 2.91 -26.43
C SER A 144 -7.18 1.78 -26.56
N SER A 145 -6.63 1.31 -25.44
CA SER A 145 -5.55 0.30 -25.43
C SER A 145 -6.06 -1.16 -25.48
N SER A 146 -7.37 -1.38 -25.36
CA SER A 146 -7.99 -2.66 -25.63
C SER A 146 -7.96 -2.94 -27.13
N VAL A 147 -7.13 -3.90 -27.56
CA VAL A 147 -7.06 -4.32 -28.96
C VAL A 147 -8.40 -4.93 -29.35
N VAL A 148 -8.91 -4.54 -30.52
CA VAL A 148 -10.16 -5.07 -31.10
C VAL A 148 -9.92 -6.52 -31.51
N GLY A 149 -10.33 -7.44 -30.64
CA GLY A 149 -10.42 -8.88 -30.88
C GLY A 149 -11.59 -9.43 -30.05
N ASP A 150 -12.32 -10.40 -30.60
CA ASP A 150 -13.63 -10.89 -30.14
C ASP A 150 -13.61 -11.60 -28.75
N ASN A 151 -12.48 -11.52 -28.03
CA ASN A 151 -12.20 -12.30 -26.83
C ASN A 151 -11.87 -11.38 -25.66
N ASN A 152 -12.81 -11.19 -24.73
CA ASN A 152 -12.60 -10.40 -23.50
C ASN A 152 -11.53 -10.98 -22.53
N VAL A 153 -10.94 -12.13 -22.86
CA VAL A 153 -9.97 -12.84 -22.01
C VAL A 153 -8.52 -12.40 -22.29
N ASP A 154 -8.23 -11.94 -23.51
CA ASP A 154 -6.85 -11.63 -23.93
C ASP A 154 -6.45 -10.17 -23.67
N HIS A 155 -7.37 -9.35 -23.15
CA HIS A 155 -7.20 -7.91 -23.01
C HIS A 155 -7.65 -7.40 -21.64
N VAL A 156 -6.95 -6.37 -21.15
CA VAL A 156 -7.30 -5.70 -19.90
C VAL A 156 -8.59 -4.89 -20.10
N GLN A 157 -9.60 -5.16 -19.29
CA GLN A 157 -10.85 -4.42 -19.27
C GLN A 157 -10.69 -3.14 -18.43
N TRP A 158 -10.05 -2.12 -18.99
CA TRP A 158 -9.70 -0.89 -18.27
C TRP A 158 -10.90 -0.13 -17.68
N HIS A 159 -12.09 -0.29 -18.26
CA HIS A 159 -13.33 0.30 -17.75
C HIS A 159 -13.77 -0.31 -16.41
N ASP A 160 -13.34 -1.53 -16.10
CA ASP A 160 -13.70 -2.23 -14.86
C ASP A 160 -12.66 -2.03 -13.75
N ILE A 161 -11.49 -1.46 -14.09
CA ILE A 161 -10.40 -1.24 -13.14
C ILE A 161 -10.59 0.09 -12.43
N THR A 162 -10.81 0.04 -11.12
CA THR A 162 -10.93 1.25 -10.28
C THR A 162 -9.58 1.74 -9.77
N ILE A 163 -9.51 3.02 -9.37
CA ILE A 163 -8.33 3.58 -8.69
C ILE A 163 -7.97 2.75 -7.44
N GLY A 164 -8.98 2.34 -6.67
CA GLY A 164 -8.82 1.48 -5.50
C GLY A 164 -8.26 0.11 -5.82
N ALA A 165 -8.72 -0.51 -6.91
CA ALA A 165 -8.17 -1.78 -7.37
C ALA A 165 -6.69 -1.65 -7.75
N LEU A 166 -6.26 -0.53 -8.33
CA LEU A 166 -4.84 -0.27 -8.60
C LEU A 166 -4.05 -0.04 -7.31
N ALA A 167 -4.54 0.82 -6.41
CA ALA A 167 -3.89 1.14 -5.14
C ALA A 167 -3.75 -0.09 -4.23
N GLY A 168 -4.74 -0.98 -4.24
CA GLY A 168 -4.78 -2.20 -3.45
C GLY A 168 -4.16 -3.42 -4.13
N HIS A 169 -3.60 -3.30 -5.34
CA HIS A 169 -3.09 -4.43 -6.12
C HIS A 169 -4.15 -5.52 -6.42
N GLN A 170 -5.41 -5.13 -6.58
CA GLN A 170 -6.56 -6.00 -6.88
C GLN A 170 -7.08 -5.86 -8.32
N ALA A 171 -6.40 -5.09 -9.17
CA ALA A 171 -6.79 -4.86 -10.56
C ALA A 171 -6.52 -6.03 -11.52
N GLY A 172 -5.93 -7.14 -11.05
CA GLY A 172 -5.59 -8.28 -11.91
C GLY A 172 -4.45 -8.02 -12.92
N LEU A 173 -3.68 -6.93 -12.72
CA LEU A 173 -2.58 -6.55 -13.60
C LEU A 173 -1.27 -7.25 -13.23
N PHE A 174 -0.50 -7.64 -14.23
CA PHE A 174 0.86 -8.16 -14.06
C PHE A 174 1.85 -7.02 -13.75
N LYS A 175 2.89 -7.34 -12.98
CA LYS A 175 3.88 -6.37 -12.49
C LYS A 175 4.76 -5.77 -13.59
N ASP A 176 5.07 -6.58 -14.60
CA ASP A 176 6.11 -6.25 -15.58
C ASP A 176 5.50 -6.16 -16.98
N CYS A 177 5.63 -4.99 -17.62
CA CYS A 177 5.50 -4.90 -19.06
C CYS A 177 6.73 -5.59 -19.68
N ILE A 178 6.53 -6.71 -20.37
CA ILE A 178 7.58 -7.28 -21.22
C ILE A 178 7.79 -6.28 -22.34
N TYR A 179 8.91 -5.55 -22.31
CA TYR A 179 9.41 -4.91 -23.52
C TYR A 179 9.81 -6.01 -24.49
N VAL A 180 8.89 -6.40 -25.37
CA VAL A 180 9.27 -7.12 -26.60
C VAL A 180 9.98 -6.08 -27.46
N GLN A 181 11.30 -6.01 -27.32
CA GLN A 181 12.13 -5.23 -28.23
C GLN A 181 12.08 -5.96 -29.59
N THR A 182 11.11 -5.58 -30.44
CA THR A 182 11.10 -6.00 -31.83
C THR A 182 12.38 -5.47 -32.48
N GLN A 183 13.37 -6.35 -32.63
CA GLN A 183 14.53 -6.10 -33.49
C GLN A 183 14.05 -5.99 -34.94
N SER A 184 13.51 -4.83 -35.33
CA SER A 184 13.23 -4.47 -36.72
C SER A 184 14.29 -3.51 -37.28
N SER A 185 15.54 -3.63 -36.83
CA SER A 185 16.65 -2.82 -37.33
C SER A 185 17.93 -3.65 -37.49
N SER A 186 17.92 -4.64 -38.37
CA SER A 186 19.18 -5.23 -38.88
C SER A 186 19.13 -5.81 -40.30
N LYS A 187 17.99 -5.76 -41.01
CA LYS A 187 17.87 -6.33 -42.37
C LYS A 187 17.95 -5.34 -43.54
N ILE A 188 18.00 -4.02 -43.30
CA ILE A 188 18.02 -3.03 -44.40
C ILE A 188 19.45 -2.56 -44.79
N LEU A 189 20.47 -2.80 -43.96
CA LEU A 189 21.86 -2.36 -44.28
C LEU A 189 22.77 -3.44 -44.89
N LYS A 190 22.25 -4.63 -45.25
CA LYS A 190 23.04 -5.67 -45.93
C LYS A 190 22.70 -5.88 -47.42
N SER A 191 21.83 -5.07 -48.03
CA SER A 191 21.55 -5.14 -49.48
C SER A 191 22.11 -3.97 -50.30
N SER A 192 22.90 -3.07 -49.71
CA SER A 192 23.61 -1.99 -50.41
C SER A 192 25.13 -2.14 -50.22
N ALA A 193 25.63 -3.32 -50.58
CA ALA A 193 27.04 -3.60 -50.81
C ALA A 193 27.09 -4.80 -51.75
N ARG A 194 26.72 -4.56 -53.01
CA ARG A 194 27.08 -5.41 -54.13
C ARG A 194 27.26 -4.54 -55.36
#